data_AF-A0A068VCL3-F1
#
_entry.id   AF-A0A068VCL3-F1
#
_cell.length_a   1.000
_cell.length_b   1.000
_cell.length_c   1.000
_cell.angle_alpha   90.00
_cell.angle_beta   90.00
_cell.angle_gamma   90.00
#
_symmetry.space_group_name_H-M   'P 1'
#
loop_
_entity.id
_entity.type
_entity.pdbx_description
1 polymer ?
#
loop_
_entity_poly.entity_id
_entity_poly.type
_entity_poly.pdbx_seq_one_letter_code
_entity_poly.pdbx_strand_id
1 'polypeptide(L)'
;MKEFSMPGGVPVWHGNLGGKDLDRMFGFIEAYVVCPKTIKRPFLPYRDKNNTLIFPTGEFVGVYYSEELKYARGLGYTVLPISGYLFEKMKSPFRDFVSSLFESRLEARKSGNEALAYVYKILMNSLYGRFGINPKSTITEVCDVDRYKHLVRHSELIFGDMLSENNYIVAYHSNTGTDSDFWNPPKISAVQLAAAITANARIHMYPYISRDDCYYTDTDSVVLGQPLPEEVISSSVLGKFKLEDRIQKGYFLAPKTYLYITIDDTKVIKYKGPAKSIIYPEWFELQYADPSRTEQVLVSANFRIEWRTLDMIKKETLIRLGIKLDTKRKPVFRGNLWVDTIPIEVTDLSCLNNIGK
;
A
#
# COMPACT_ATOMS: atom_id res chain seq x y z
N MET A 1 -15.20 -0.42 3.64
CA MET A 1 -16.02 -1.61 3.28
C MET A 1 -17.43 -1.53 3.84
N LYS A 2 -17.69 -1.24 5.12
CA LYS A 2 -19.07 -1.28 5.67
C LYS A 2 -20.02 -0.22 5.09
N GLU A 3 -19.55 1.02 4.94
CA GLU A 3 -20.43 2.19 4.77
C GLU A 3 -20.45 2.75 3.35
N PHE A 4 -19.29 2.85 2.71
CA PHE A 4 -19.16 3.47 1.40
C PHE A 4 -19.81 2.65 0.27
N SER A 5 -20.45 3.34 -0.66
CA SER A 5 -20.90 2.76 -1.93
C SER A 5 -19.71 2.20 -2.73
N MET A 6 -19.98 1.17 -3.52
CA MET A 6 -18.98 0.43 -4.30
C MET A 6 -19.35 0.44 -5.79
N PRO A 7 -18.36 0.37 -6.69
CA PRO A 7 -18.59 0.17 -8.12
C PRO A 7 -19.20 -1.21 -8.37
N GLY A 8 -20.42 -1.24 -8.89
CA GLY A 8 -21.15 -2.45 -9.27
C GLY A 8 -21.52 -2.45 -10.76
N GLY A 9 -22.15 -3.56 -11.18
CA GLY A 9 -22.59 -3.74 -12.56
C GLY A 9 -21.45 -3.93 -13.56
N VAL A 10 -21.82 -3.90 -14.84
CA VAL A 10 -20.87 -3.95 -15.96
C VAL A 10 -20.35 -2.54 -16.22
N PRO A 11 -19.03 -2.31 -16.26
CA PRO A 11 -18.48 -0.99 -16.52
C PRO A 11 -18.79 -0.50 -17.93
N VAL A 12 -19.01 0.81 -18.07
CA VAL A 12 -19.19 1.48 -19.36
C VAL A 12 -17.99 2.39 -19.63
N TRP A 13 -17.34 2.18 -20.77
CA TRP A 13 -16.24 3.03 -21.22
C TRP A 13 -16.74 4.36 -21.76
N HIS A 14 -16.08 5.45 -21.37
CA HIS A 14 -16.30 6.78 -21.93
C HIS A 14 -14.95 7.36 -22.36
N GLY A 15 -14.75 7.46 -23.68
CA GLY A 15 -13.52 8.03 -24.27
C GLY A 15 -13.43 9.56 -24.22
N ASN A 16 -14.52 10.26 -23.90
CA ASN A 16 -14.52 11.70 -23.72
C ASN A 16 -15.40 12.10 -22.52
N LEU A 17 -14.74 12.52 -21.46
CA LEU A 17 -15.34 13.07 -20.24
C LEU A 17 -15.05 14.56 -20.06
N GLY A 18 -14.38 15.19 -21.03
CA GLY A 18 -14.08 16.63 -21.01
C GLY A 18 -15.37 17.46 -20.89
N GLY A 19 -15.35 18.46 -20.00
CA GLY A 19 -16.49 19.34 -19.75
C GLY A 19 -17.69 18.69 -19.05
N LYS A 20 -17.65 17.40 -18.74
CA LYS A 20 -18.69 16.73 -17.96
C LYS A 20 -18.52 17.01 -16.47
N ASP A 21 -19.64 17.08 -15.78
CA ASP A 21 -19.68 17.29 -14.34
C ASP A 21 -19.14 16.06 -13.58
N LEU A 22 -18.03 16.26 -12.86
CA LEU A 22 -17.38 15.24 -12.05
C LEU A 22 -18.31 14.68 -10.97
N ASP A 23 -19.23 15.48 -10.42
CA ASP A 23 -20.12 15.07 -9.33
C ASP A 23 -21.09 13.97 -9.74
N ARG A 24 -21.43 13.93 -11.03
CA ARG A 24 -22.28 12.91 -11.66
C ARG A 24 -21.53 11.63 -12.02
N MET A 25 -20.19 11.65 -12.00
CA MET A 25 -19.38 10.49 -12.33
C MET A 25 -19.25 9.54 -11.14
N PHE A 26 -19.20 8.24 -11.44
CA PHE A 26 -18.89 7.21 -10.47
C PHE A 26 -18.12 6.08 -11.13
N GLY A 27 -16.84 5.93 -10.81
CA GLY A 27 -15.98 4.95 -11.46
C GLY A 27 -14.51 5.34 -11.40
N PHE A 28 -13.73 4.91 -12.39
CA PHE A 28 -12.29 5.12 -12.48
C PHE A 28 -11.97 5.99 -13.68
N ILE A 29 -11.43 7.17 -13.40
CA ILE A 29 -11.33 8.27 -14.33
C ILE A 29 -9.85 8.58 -14.53
N GLU A 30 -9.41 8.55 -15.78
CA GLU A 30 -8.19 9.20 -16.19
C GLU A 30 -8.42 10.71 -16.16
N ALA A 31 -7.63 11.42 -15.36
CA ALA A 31 -7.76 12.86 -15.22
C ALA A 31 -6.39 13.52 -15.23
N TYR A 32 -6.33 14.69 -15.86
CA TYR A 32 -5.27 15.66 -15.62
C TYR A 32 -5.55 16.36 -14.28
N VAL A 33 -4.55 16.39 -13.42
CA VAL A 33 -4.67 17.00 -12.09
C VAL A 33 -3.54 17.99 -11.82
N VAL A 34 -3.90 19.10 -11.17
CA VAL A 34 -2.94 20.08 -10.65
C VAL A 34 -3.10 20.17 -9.15
N CYS A 35 -2.08 19.71 -8.43
CA CYS A 35 -1.96 19.81 -6.98
C CYS A 35 -1.24 21.11 -6.60
N PRO A 36 -1.88 22.03 -5.85
CA PRO A 36 -1.23 23.26 -5.40
C PRO A 36 0.05 23.00 -4.60
N LYS A 37 1.12 23.74 -4.91
CA LYS A 37 2.42 23.62 -4.23
C LYS A 37 2.36 23.97 -2.74
N THR A 38 1.32 24.68 -2.32
CA THR A 38 1.05 25.05 -0.92
C THR A 38 0.62 23.85 -0.05
N ILE A 39 0.18 22.74 -0.65
CA ILE A 39 -0.26 21.56 0.08
C ILE A 39 0.95 20.76 0.58
N LYS A 40 1.20 20.79 1.90
CA LYS A 40 2.32 20.07 2.54
C LYS A 40 2.19 18.55 2.47
N ARG A 41 0.95 18.03 2.49
CA ARG A 41 0.61 16.60 2.47
C ARG A 41 -0.33 16.32 1.30
N PRO A 42 0.19 16.15 0.06
CA PRO A 42 -0.65 15.86 -1.08
C PRO A 42 -1.46 14.57 -0.90
N PHE A 43 -2.62 14.52 -1.53
CA PHE A 43 -3.63 13.49 -1.35
C PHE A 43 -3.60 12.42 -2.44
N LEU A 44 -3.43 12.82 -3.71
CA LEU A 44 -3.47 11.87 -4.81
C LEU A 44 -2.14 11.10 -4.95
N PRO A 45 -2.17 9.77 -4.97
CA PRO A 45 -0.98 8.96 -5.19
C PRO A 45 -0.53 9.03 -6.66
N TYR A 46 0.78 8.96 -6.88
CA TYR A 46 1.39 8.90 -8.20
C TYR A 46 2.56 7.91 -8.18
N ARG A 47 2.75 7.17 -9.27
CA ARG A 47 3.90 6.28 -9.46
C ARG A 47 4.89 6.97 -10.37
N ASP A 48 6.10 7.21 -9.86
CA ASP A 48 7.16 7.78 -10.67
C ASP A 48 7.68 6.80 -11.73
N LYS A 49 8.60 7.27 -12.57
CA LYS A 49 9.30 6.46 -13.58
C LYS A 49 10.00 5.21 -13.04
N ASN A 50 10.30 5.16 -11.73
CA ASN A 50 10.91 4.02 -11.06
C ASN A 50 9.87 3.11 -10.38
N ASN A 51 8.57 3.30 -10.66
CA ASN A 51 7.45 2.61 -10.04
C ASN A 51 7.34 2.82 -8.51
N THR A 52 7.92 3.91 -8.00
CA THR A 52 7.83 4.31 -6.59
C THR A 52 6.54 5.08 -6.36
N LEU A 53 5.74 4.62 -5.39
CA LEU A 53 4.54 5.32 -4.96
C LEU A 53 4.90 6.55 -4.11
N ILE A 54 4.55 7.72 -4.63
CA ILE A 54 4.73 9.05 -4.01
C ILE A 54 3.40 9.83 -3.98
N PHE A 55 3.38 10.95 -3.26
CA PHE A 55 2.26 11.89 -3.17
C PHE A 55 2.78 13.29 -3.52
N PRO A 56 2.79 13.65 -4.82
CA PRO A 56 3.48 14.84 -5.29
C PRO A 56 2.58 16.09 -5.32
N THR A 57 3.23 17.24 -5.48
CA THR A 57 2.59 18.49 -5.95
C THR A 57 2.87 18.67 -7.44
N GLY A 58 2.23 19.67 -8.08
CA GLY A 58 2.44 19.96 -9.50
C GLY A 58 1.38 19.32 -10.39
N GLU A 59 1.76 18.93 -11.60
CA GLU A 59 0.86 18.59 -12.71
C GLU A 59 1.14 17.17 -13.21
N PHE A 60 0.13 16.33 -13.24
CA PHE A 60 0.27 14.96 -13.74
C PHE A 60 -1.06 14.39 -14.23
N VAL A 61 -0.98 13.33 -15.03
CA VAL A 61 -2.13 12.52 -15.43
C VAL A 61 -2.12 11.21 -14.66
N GLY A 62 -3.29 10.76 -14.21
CA GLY A 62 -3.43 9.46 -13.58
C GLY A 62 -4.87 8.96 -13.60
N VAL A 63 -5.03 7.67 -13.32
CA VAL A 63 -6.33 7.03 -13.19
C VAL A 63 -6.70 6.92 -11.72
N TYR A 64 -7.81 7.57 -11.35
CA TYR A 64 -8.26 7.69 -9.97
C TYR A 64 -9.71 7.27 -9.82
N TYR A 65 -10.06 6.79 -8.63
CA TYR A 65 -11.46 6.62 -8.28
C TYR A 65 -12.12 8.00 -8.21
N SER A 66 -13.28 8.15 -8.85
CA SER A 66 -14.01 9.43 -8.98
C SER A 66 -14.25 10.13 -7.64
N GLU A 67 -14.47 9.40 -6.54
CA GLU A 67 -14.64 10.02 -5.22
C GLU A 67 -13.32 10.61 -4.66
N GLU A 68 -12.16 10.06 -5.02
CA GLU A 68 -10.87 10.69 -4.70
C GLU A 68 -10.69 11.99 -5.46
N LEU A 69 -11.09 12.01 -6.73
CA LEU A 69 -11.04 13.23 -7.54
C LEU A 69 -11.96 14.32 -6.98
N LYS A 70 -13.17 13.97 -6.55
CA LYS A 70 -14.09 14.90 -5.89
C LYS A 70 -13.50 15.44 -4.59
N TYR A 71 -12.91 14.56 -3.78
CA TYR A 71 -12.25 14.95 -2.54
C TYR A 71 -11.04 15.86 -2.80
N ALA A 72 -10.18 15.50 -3.75
CA ALA A 72 -9.03 16.30 -4.17
C ALA A 72 -9.45 17.69 -4.64
N ARG A 73 -10.51 17.80 -5.46
CA ARG A 73 -11.07 19.08 -5.88
C ARG A 73 -11.49 19.93 -4.67
N GLY A 74 -12.09 19.32 -3.65
CA GLY A 74 -12.42 19.99 -2.37
C GLY A 74 -11.20 20.48 -1.58
N LEU A 75 -10.03 19.88 -1.79
CA LEU A 75 -8.75 20.32 -1.21
C LEU A 75 -8.06 21.44 -2.04
N GLY A 76 -8.68 21.88 -3.14
CA GLY A 76 -8.12 22.91 -4.02
C GLY A 76 -7.36 22.38 -5.24
N TYR A 77 -7.45 21.07 -5.54
CA TYR A 77 -6.87 20.53 -6.78
C TYR A 77 -7.68 21.02 -7.98
N THR A 78 -6.99 21.32 -9.08
CA THR A 78 -7.65 21.35 -10.39
C THR A 78 -7.76 19.92 -10.89
N VAL A 79 -8.96 19.50 -11.31
CA VAL A 79 -9.21 18.16 -11.84
C VAL A 79 -9.96 18.28 -13.15
N LEU A 80 -9.36 17.78 -14.23
CA LEU A 80 -9.93 17.75 -15.57
C LEU A 80 -10.08 16.29 -16.02
N PRO A 81 -11.30 15.72 -15.97
CA PRO A 81 -11.58 14.37 -16.48
C PRO A 81 -11.30 14.26 -17.99
N ILE A 82 -10.66 13.17 -18.40
CA ILE A 82 -10.29 12.90 -19.80
C ILE A 82 -11.14 11.73 -20.32
N SER A 83 -10.96 10.56 -19.73
CA SER A 83 -11.59 9.30 -20.12
C SER A 83 -11.81 8.42 -18.89
N GLY A 84 -12.54 7.32 -19.03
CA GLY A 84 -12.63 6.37 -17.92
C GLY A 84 -13.78 5.38 -18.01
N TYR A 85 -13.82 4.50 -17.02
CA TYR A 85 -14.89 3.53 -16.85
C TYR A 85 -15.85 4.01 -15.76
N LEU A 86 -17.12 4.15 -16.12
CA LEU A 86 -18.21 4.44 -15.19
C LEU A 86 -18.91 3.14 -14.77
N PHE A 87 -19.38 3.14 -13.52
CA PHE A 87 -20.01 2.00 -12.87
C PHE A 87 -21.34 2.44 -12.26
N GLU A 88 -22.22 1.46 -12.05
CA GLU A 88 -23.40 1.67 -11.23
C GLU A 88 -23.00 1.82 -9.75
N LYS A 89 -23.68 2.73 -9.04
CA LYS A 89 -23.52 2.88 -7.60
C LYS A 89 -24.24 1.73 -6.90
N MET A 90 -23.47 0.81 -6.34
CA MET A 90 -24.00 -0.27 -5.51
C MET A 90 -23.82 0.07 -4.03
N LYS A 91 -24.84 -0.20 -3.21
CA LYS A 91 -24.65 -0.21 -1.75
C LYS A 91 -23.61 -1.26 -1.39
N SER A 92 -22.78 -1.02 -0.37
CA SER A 92 -21.71 -1.97 -0.05
C SER A 92 -22.25 -3.41 0.13
N PRO A 93 -21.78 -4.37 -0.70
CA PRO A 93 -22.16 -5.77 -0.56
C PRO A 93 -21.48 -6.41 0.66
N PHE A 94 -20.54 -5.70 1.29
CA PHE A 94 -19.74 -6.20 2.42
C PHE A 94 -20.30 -5.78 3.77
N ARG A 95 -21.40 -5.02 3.81
CA ARG A 95 -21.92 -4.47 5.06
C ARG A 95 -22.21 -5.55 6.10
N ASP A 96 -22.89 -6.60 5.69
CA ASP A 96 -23.34 -7.65 6.60
C ASP A 96 -22.17 -8.58 6.97
N PHE A 97 -21.27 -8.87 6.01
CA PHE A 97 -20.00 -9.55 6.25
C PHE A 97 -19.13 -8.83 7.29
N VAL A 98 -18.96 -7.52 7.16
CA VAL A 98 -18.14 -6.73 8.09
C VAL A 98 -18.81 -6.65 9.46
N SER A 99 -20.13 -6.49 9.51
CA SER A 99 -20.86 -6.33 10.78
C SER A 99 -20.85 -7.64 11.58
N SER A 100 -21.16 -8.77 10.95
CA SER A 100 -21.20 -10.07 11.63
C SER A 100 -19.83 -10.51 12.15
N LEU A 101 -18.76 -10.35 11.36
CA LEU A 101 -17.41 -10.70 11.80
C LEU A 101 -16.89 -9.74 12.89
N PHE A 102 -17.29 -8.48 12.85
CA PHE A 102 -16.91 -7.52 13.89
C PHE A 102 -17.58 -7.85 15.22
N GLU A 103 -18.89 -8.15 15.22
CA GLU A 103 -19.62 -8.62 16.40
C GLU A 103 -19.00 -9.90 16.95
N SER A 104 -18.80 -10.91 16.10
CA SER A 104 -18.14 -12.16 16.50
C SER A 104 -16.75 -11.94 17.12
N ARG A 105 -16.00 -10.97 16.60
CA ARG A 105 -14.69 -10.57 17.15
C ARG A 105 -14.80 -9.90 18.52
N LEU A 106 -15.80 -9.06 18.75
CA LEU A 106 -16.03 -8.46 20.07
C LEU A 106 -16.40 -9.54 21.08
N GLU A 107 -17.20 -10.52 20.68
CA GLU A 107 -17.67 -11.59 21.53
C GLU A 107 -16.52 -12.53 21.91
N ALA A 108 -15.64 -12.85 20.96
CA ALA A 108 -14.41 -13.60 21.20
C ALA A 108 -13.47 -12.88 22.18
N ARG A 109 -13.36 -11.55 22.10
CA ARG A 109 -12.56 -10.76 23.06
C ARG A 109 -13.16 -10.78 24.45
N LYS A 110 -14.49 -10.61 24.56
CA LYS A 110 -15.21 -10.67 25.85
C LYS A 110 -15.03 -12.02 26.55
N SER A 111 -14.93 -13.12 25.79
CA SER A 111 -14.67 -14.46 26.32
C SER A 111 -13.18 -14.79 26.51
N GLY A 112 -12.27 -13.84 26.28
CA GLY A 112 -10.82 -14.04 26.42
C GLY A 112 -10.19 -14.92 25.32
N ASN A 113 -10.93 -15.22 24.24
CA ASN A 113 -10.44 -16.03 23.14
C ASN A 113 -9.71 -15.17 22.08
N GLU A 114 -8.47 -14.79 22.40
CA GLU A 114 -7.64 -13.96 21.53
C GLU A 114 -7.31 -14.62 20.19
N ALA A 115 -7.19 -15.96 20.16
CA ALA A 115 -6.94 -16.70 18.91
C ALA A 115 -8.11 -16.54 17.93
N LEU A 116 -9.34 -16.72 18.40
CA LEU A 116 -10.54 -16.56 17.58
C LEU A 116 -10.76 -15.10 17.18
N ALA A 117 -10.52 -14.14 18.09
CA ALA A 117 -10.56 -12.72 17.78
C ALA A 117 -9.55 -12.33 16.68
N TYR A 118 -8.37 -12.95 16.68
CA TYR A 118 -7.37 -12.80 15.64
C TYR A 118 -7.84 -13.37 14.30
N VAL A 119 -8.43 -14.57 14.28
CA VAL A 119 -9.01 -15.17 13.06
C VAL A 119 -10.04 -14.23 12.42
N TYR A 120 -11.00 -13.72 13.20
CA TYR A 120 -12.00 -12.78 12.68
C TYR A 120 -11.37 -11.50 12.12
N LYS A 121 -10.36 -10.93 12.80
CA LYS A 121 -9.60 -9.78 12.30
C LYS A 121 -8.95 -10.06 10.94
N ILE A 122 -8.30 -11.23 10.79
CA ILE A 122 -7.63 -11.60 9.54
C ILE A 122 -8.63 -11.79 8.41
N LEU A 123 -9.77 -12.43 8.66
CA LEU A 123 -10.82 -12.60 7.66
C LEU A 123 -11.36 -11.26 7.14
N MET A 124 -11.62 -10.31 8.06
CA MET A 124 -12.05 -8.96 7.69
C MET A 124 -11.00 -8.23 6.85
N ASN A 125 -9.73 -8.31 7.23
CA ASN A 125 -8.66 -7.56 6.58
C ASN A 125 -8.19 -8.19 5.24
N SER A 126 -8.34 -9.50 5.07
CA SER A 126 -7.78 -10.21 3.91
C SER A 126 -8.70 -10.20 2.69
N LEU A 127 -10.00 -9.98 2.88
CA LEU A 127 -10.99 -10.07 1.80
C LEU A 127 -10.71 -9.08 0.65
N TYR A 128 -10.45 -7.81 0.96
CA TYR A 128 -10.23 -6.82 -0.10
C TYR A 128 -8.97 -7.11 -0.93
N GLY A 129 -7.95 -7.73 -0.32
CA GLY A 129 -6.73 -8.14 -1.01
C GLY A 129 -6.99 -9.23 -2.05
N ARG A 130 -8.01 -10.07 -1.85
CA ARG A 130 -8.44 -11.08 -2.84
C ARG A 130 -9.00 -10.44 -4.11
N PHE A 131 -9.68 -9.30 -4.00
CA PHE A 131 -10.19 -8.57 -5.16
C PHE A 131 -9.08 -7.92 -5.99
N GLY A 132 -7.92 -7.64 -5.39
CA GLY A 132 -6.78 -7.00 -6.05
C GLY A 132 -5.64 -7.96 -6.42
N ILE A 133 -5.92 -9.26 -6.55
CA ILE A 133 -4.89 -10.24 -6.96
C ILE A 133 -4.41 -9.92 -8.36
N ASN A 134 -3.08 -9.86 -8.54
CA ASN A 134 -2.47 -9.69 -9.85
C ASN A 134 -2.82 -10.91 -10.74
N PRO A 135 -3.43 -10.70 -11.91
CA PRO A 135 -3.72 -11.78 -12.84
C PRO A 135 -2.47 -12.57 -13.25
N LYS A 136 -1.33 -11.88 -13.47
CA LYS A 136 -0.03 -12.54 -13.66
C LYS A 136 0.43 -13.08 -12.31
N SER A 137 0.48 -14.40 -12.20
CA SER A 137 0.82 -15.11 -10.96
C SER A 137 2.02 -16.02 -11.19
N THR A 138 2.79 -16.28 -10.14
CA THR A 138 3.82 -17.32 -10.16
C THR A 138 3.21 -18.62 -9.67
N ILE A 139 3.29 -19.66 -10.49
CA ILE A 139 2.92 -21.02 -10.12
C ILE A 139 4.21 -21.78 -9.82
N THR A 140 4.20 -22.53 -8.72
CA THR A 140 5.23 -23.51 -8.39
C THR A 140 4.57 -24.87 -8.28
N GLU A 141 5.00 -25.81 -9.11
CA GLU A 141 4.45 -27.17 -9.13
C GLU A 141 5.56 -28.22 -9.21
N VAL A 142 5.27 -29.41 -8.70
CA VAL A 142 6.06 -30.61 -8.98
C VAL A 142 5.39 -31.32 -10.15
N CYS A 143 6.13 -31.58 -11.22
CA CYS A 143 5.59 -32.17 -12.43
C CYS A 143 6.53 -33.22 -13.05
N ASP A 144 5.98 -34.03 -13.95
CA ASP A 144 6.76 -34.99 -14.72
C ASP A 144 7.62 -34.33 -15.82
N VAL A 145 8.44 -35.15 -16.49
CA VAL A 145 9.33 -34.75 -17.59
C VAL A 145 8.56 -34.10 -18.75
N ASP A 146 7.37 -34.62 -19.08
CA ASP A 146 6.63 -34.18 -20.26
C ASP A 146 5.96 -32.82 -20.00
N ARG A 147 5.39 -32.63 -18.81
CA ARG A 147 4.90 -31.35 -18.33
C ARG A 147 6.02 -30.32 -18.23
N TYR A 148 7.20 -30.71 -17.73
CA TYR A 148 8.36 -29.82 -17.70
C TYR A 148 8.76 -29.36 -19.11
N LYS A 149 8.93 -30.28 -20.07
CA LYS A 149 9.24 -29.96 -21.47
C LYS A 149 8.17 -29.05 -22.10
N HIS A 150 6.91 -29.26 -21.77
CA HIS A 150 5.82 -28.41 -22.22
C HIS A 150 5.96 -26.98 -21.69
N LEU A 151 6.20 -26.81 -20.38
CA LEU A 151 6.34 -25.49 -19.74
C LEU A 151 7.57 -24.71 -20.24
N VAL A 152 8.70 -25.39 -20.46
CA VAL A 152 9.90 -24.77 -21.05
C VAL A 152 9.61 -24.13 -22.41
N ARG A 153 8.70 -24.71 -23.20
CA ARG A 153 8.39 -24.25 -24.56
C ARG A 153 7.27 -23.23 -24.63
N HIS A 154 6.31 -23.28 -23.70
CA HIS A 154 5.05 -22.54 -23.81
C HIS A 154 4.76 -21.63 -22.62
N SER A 155 5.73 -21.40 -21.73
CA SER A 155 5.54 -20.57 -20.54
C SER A 155 6.75 -19.70 -20.26
N GLU A 156 6.53 -18.60 -19.56
CA GLU A 156 7.60 -17.74 -19.06
C GLU A 156 8.21 -18.40 -17.80
N LEU A 157 9.10 -19.36 -18.04
CA LEU A 157 9.75 -20.16 -17.00
C LEU A 157 10.71 -19.30 -16.16
N ILE A 158 10.62 -19.44 -14.84
CA ILE A 158 11.52 -18.82 -13.86
C ILE A 158 12.66 -19.79 -13.53
N PHE A 159 12.32 -21.04 -13.19
CA PHE A 159 13.28 -22.13 -13.01
C PHE A 159 12.62 -23.51 -13.20
N GLY A 160 13.44 -24.53 -13.40
CA GLY A 160 13.03 -25.93 -13.43
C GLY A 160 14.19 -26.82 -13.05
N ASP A 161 14.08 -27.50 -11.91
CA ASP A 161 15.14 -28.34 -11.34
C ASP A 161 14.63 -29.78 -11.16
N MET A 162 15.45 -30.76 -11.48
CA MET A 162 15.10 -32.17 -11.31
C MET A 162 15.18 -32.55 -9.82
N LEU A 163 14.08 -33.04 -9.27
CA LEU A 163 14.00 -33.52 -7.88
C LEU A 163 14.34 -35.01 -7.76
N SER A 164 13.89 -35.82 -8.72
CA SER A 164 14.12 -37.27 -8.77
C SER A 164 14.06 -37.77 -10.20
N GLU A 165 14.37 -39.06 -10.43
CA GLU A 165 14.07 -39.73 -11.69
C GLU A 165 12.59 -39.50 -12.04
N ASN A 166 12.34 -38.67 -13.05
CA ASN A 166 11.05 -38.25 -13.59
C ASN A 166 10.26 -37.13 -12.89
N ASN A 167 10.75 -36.51 -11.82
CA ASN A 167 10.05 -35.37 -11.20
C ASN A 167 10.88 -34.10 -11.24
N TYR A 168 10.23 -32.98 -11.56
CA TYR A 168 10.82 -31.64 -11.60
C TYR A 168 10.04 -30.72 -10.68
N ILE A 169 10.74 -29.84 -9.97
CA ILE A 169 10.13 -28.65 -9.39
C ILE A 169 10.29 -27.51 -10.38
N VAL A 170 9.19 -26.88 -10.75
CA VAL A 170 9.18 -25.82 -11.75
C VAL A 170 8.48 -24.59 -11.17
N ALA A 171 8.98 -23.42 -11.54
CA ALA A 171 8.27 -22.17 -11.33
C ALA A 171 8.17 -21.40 -12.64
N TYR A 172 6.98 -20.90 -12.94
CA TYR A 172 6.70 -20.13 -14.15
C TYR A 172 5.65 -19.06 -13.89
N HIS A 173 5.59 -18.06 -14.76
CA HIS A 173 4.49 -17.10 -14.75
C HIS A 173 3.30 -17.63 -15.58
N SER A 174 2.12 -17.60 -14.97
CA SER A 174 0.84 -17.82 -15.66
C SER A 174 0.19 -16.48 -16.04
N ASN A 175 -0.76 -16.53 -16.98
CA ASN A 175 -1.50 -15.36 -17.50
C ASN A 175 -0.56 -14.27 -18.05
N THR A 176 0.43 -14.68 -18.84
CA THR A 176 1.42 -13.79 -19.47
C THR A 176 1.05 -13.34 -20.87
N GLY A 177 0.03 -13.97 -21.48
CA GLY A 177 -0.45 -13.63 -22.82
C GLY A 177 -1.16 -12.28 -22.84
N THR A 178 -1.03 -11.58 -23.98
CA THR A 178 -1.71 -10.31 -24.26
C THR A 178 -2.98 -10.49 -25.11
N ASP A 179 -3.15 -11.67 -25.72
CA ASP A 179 -4.35 -12.05 -26.47
C ASP A 179 -5.48 -12.50 -25.54
N SER A 180 -6.73 -12.21 -25.91
CA SER A 180 -7.94 -12.50 -25.12
C SER A 180 -8.07 -13.97 -24.73
N ASP A 181 -7.51 -14.88 -25.53
CA ASP A 181 -7.61 -16.33 -25.34
C ASP A 181 -6.72 -16.85 -24.20
N PHE A 182 -5.73 -16.06 -23.76
CA PHE A 182 -4.79 -16.41 -22.69
C PHE A 182 -4.97 -15.59 -21.40
N TRP A 183 -5.95 -14.69 -21.37
CA TRP A 183 -6.29 -13.90 -20.18
C TRP A 183 -7.27 -14.66 -19.29
N ASN A 184 -6.76 -15.40 -18.31
CA ASN A 184 -7.56 -16.15 -17.34
C ASN A 184 -7.33 -15.63 -15.89
N PRO A 185 -7.78 -14.40 -15.57
CA PRO A 185 -7.61 -13.83 -14.24
C PRO A 185 -8.34 -14.68 -13.19
N PRO A 186 -7.90 -14.66 -11.92
CA PRO A 186 -8.62 -15.35 -10.85
C PRO A 186 -10.10 -14.93 -10.83
N LYS A 187 -11.02 -15.91 -10.78
CA LYS A 187 -12.48 -15.67 -10.80
C LYS A 187 -12.98 -14.70 -9.72
N ILE A 188 -12.23 -14.58 -8.63
CA ILE A 188 -12.52 -13.71 -7.48
C ILE A 188 -11.90 -12.30 -7.61
N SER A 189 -11.18 -12.01 -8.70
CA SER A 189 -10.55 -10.71 -8.91
C SER A 189 -11.61 -9.68 -9.32
N ALA A 190 -11.62 -8.56 -8.61
CA ALA A 190 -12.53 -7.44 -8.82
C ALA A 190 -11.79 -6.16 -8.45
N VAL A 191 -10.77 -5.81 -9.25
CA VAL A 191 -9.81 -4.73 -8.96
C VAL A 191 -10.49 -3.39 -8.65
N GLN A 192 -11.65 -3.13 -9.27
CA GLN A 192 -12.48 -1.96 -9.01
C GLN A 192 -12.93 -1.87 -7.54
N LEU A 193 -13.25 -3.00 -6.90
CA LEU A 193 -13.64 -3.04 -5.49
C LEU A 193 -12.44 -2.80 -4.59
N ALA A 194 -11.30 -3.44 -4.87
CA ALA A 194 -10.06 -3.23 -4.11
C ALA A 194 -9.61 -1.76 -4.18
N ALA A 195 -9.61 -1.18 -5.38
CA ALA A 195 -9.23 0.20 -5.61
C ALA A 195 -10.19 1.16 -4.89
N ALA A 196 -11.50 0.99 -5.02
CA ALA A 196 -12.50 1.81 -4.32
C ALA A 196 -12.39 1.69 -2.78
N ILE A 197 -12.10 0.50 -2.24
CA ILE A 197 -11.91 0.31 -0.79
C ILE A 197 -10.68 1.10 -0.30
N THR A 198 -9.54 0.99 -0.99
CA THR A 198 -8.32 1.72 -0.59
C THR A 198 -8.45 3.23 -0.78
N ALA A 199 -9.16 3.66 -1.82
CA ALA A 199 -9.50 5.06 -2.07
C ALA A 199 -10.34 5.66 -0.94
N ASN A 200 -11.44 5.01 -0.57
CA ASN A 200 -12.28 5.45 0.54
C ASN A 200 -11.52 5.45 1.88
N ALA A 201 -10.62 4.49 2.09
CA ALA A 201 -9.75 4.49 3.27
C ALA A 201 -8.82 5.72 3.29
N ARG A 202 -8.22 6.10 2.15
CA ARG A 202 -7.41 7.32 2.04
C ARG A 202 -8.23 8.57 2.30
N ILE A 203 -9.43 8.69 1.72
CA ILE A 203 -10.36 9.82 1.95
C ILE A 203 -10.66 9.94 3.44
N HIS A 204 -10.99 8.82 4.10
CA HIS A 204 -11.29 8.80 5.53
C HIS A 204 -10.09 9.19 6.39
N MET A 205 -8.88 8.76 6.03
CA MET A 205 -7.66 9.04 6.79
C MET A 205 -7.11 10.46 6.57
N TYR A 206 -7.39 11.08 5.43
CA TYR A 206 -6.75 12.33 5.03
C TYR A 206 -6.93 13.49 6.02
N PRO A 207 -8.13 13.75 6.60
CA PRO A 207 -8.31 14.83 7.58
C PRO A 207 -7.35 14.76 8.77
N TYR A 208 -6.90 13.55 9.13
CA TYR A 208 -5.95 13.32 10.23
C TYR A 208 -4.50 13.43 9.75
N ILE A 209 -4.21 12.94 8.54
CA ILE A 209 -2.88 13.01 7.92
C ILE A 209 -2.50 14.45 7.54
N SER A 210 -3.47 15.27 7.14
CA SER A 210 -3.25 16.64 6.67
C SER A 210 -3.02 17.64 7.78
N ARG A 211 -3.16 17.23 9.06
CA ARG A 211 -2.91 18.11 10.20
C ARG A 211 -1.44 18.52 10.26
N ASP A 212 -1.18 19.77 10.65
CA ASP A 212 0.20 20.27 10.79
C ASP A 212 0.98 19.53 11.90
N ASP A 213 0.29 18.98 12.89
CA ASP A 213 0.87 18.20 13.99
C ASP A 213 0.95 16.69 13.69
N CYS A 214 0.72 16.26 12.45
CA CYS A 214 0.88 14.86 12.06
C CYS A 214 2.34 14.53 11.74
N TYR A 215 2.98 13.76 12.62
CA TYR A 215 4.38 13.35 12.53
C TYR A 215 4.58 12.09 11.68
N TYR A 216 3.65 11.13 11.74
CA TYR A 216 3.78 9.86 11.06
C TYR A 216 2.43 9.23 10.74
N THR A 217 2.37 8.46 9.66
CA THR A 217 1.23 7.62 9.31
C THR A 217 1.70 6.34 8.60
N ASP A 218 1.05 5.22 8.91
CA ASP A 218 1.18 3.97 8.16
C ASP A 218 -0.20 3.35 7.99
N THR A 219 -0.76 3.49 6.78
CA THR A 219 -2.04 2.93 6.34
C THR A 219 -3.27 3.42 7.12
N ASP A 220 -3.47 2.93 8.34
CA ASP A 220 -4.64 3.13 9.20
C ASP A 220 -4.27 3.69 10.59
N SER A 221 -3.09 4.30 10.70
CA SER A 221 -2.56 4.91 11.93
C SER A 221 -2.06 6.32 11.68
N VAL A 222 -2.13 7.16 12.72
CA VAL A 222 -1.54 8.51 12.75
C VAL A 222 -0.84 8.74 14.09
N VAL A 223 0.30 9.42 14.05
CA VAL A 223 1.00 9.93 15.23
C VAL A 223 0.88 11.44 15.22
N LEU A 224 0.20 11.98 16.22
CA LEU A 224 -0.20 13.39 16.30
C LEU A 224 0.40 14.08 17.52
N GLY A 225 0.67 15.38 17.42
CA GLY A 225 1.10 16.21 18.54
C GLY A 225 -0.02 16.56 19.52
N GLN A 226 -1.26 16.65 19.03
CA GLN A 226 -2.45 16.90 19.84
C GLN A 226 -3.43 15.72 19.73
N PRO A 227 -4.20 15.43 20.80
CA PRO A 227 -5.16 14.34 20.80
C PRO A 227 -6.27 14.58 19.76
N LEU A 228 -6.87 13.47 19.30
CA LEU A 228 -8.10 13.51 18.51
C LEU A 228 -9.30 13.82 19.42
N PRO A 229 -10.38 14.40 18.87
CA PRO A 229 -11.64 14.56 19.59
C PRO A 229 -12.19 13.21 20.08
N GLU A 230 -12.83 13.19 21.26
CA GLU A 230 -13.34 11.95 21.86
C GLU A 230 -14.38 11.24 20.98
N GLU A 231 -15.10 12.00 20.15
CA GLU A 231 -16.15 11.48 19.26
C GLU A 231 -15.60 10.51 18.22
N VAL A 232 -14.33 10.65 17.82
CA VAL A 232 -13.68 9.77 16.83
C VAL A 232 -12.81 8.69 17.47
N ILE A 233 -12.73 8.63 18.80
CA ILE A 233 -11.94 7.64 19.54
C ILE A 233 -12.85 6.55 20.12
N SER A 234 -12.54 5.29 19.83
CA SER A 234 -13.11 4.13 20.52
C SER A 234 -12.34 2.85 20.18
N SER A 235 -12.15 1.98 21.16
CA SER A 235 -11.56 0.64 20.97
C SER A 235 -12.58 -0.43 20.56
N SER A 236 -13.88 -0.12 20.65
CA SER A 236 -14.99 -1.06 20.46
C SER A 236 -15.95 -0.67 19.34
N VAL A 237 -15.86 0.55 18.82
CA VAL A 237 -16.67 0.99 17.67
C VAL A 237 -15.86 0.90 16.38
N LEU A 238 -16.38 0.17 15.40
CA LEU A 238 -15.76 0.03 14.10
C LEU A 238 -15.62 1.39 13.39
N GLY A 239 -14.44 1.66 12.82
CA GLY A 239 -14.15 2.88 12.08
C GLY A 239 -13.67 4.04 12.94
N LYS A 240 -13.71 3.93 14.27
CA LYS A 240 -13.09 4.89 15.19
C LYS A 240 -11.64 4.52 15.48
N PHE A 241 -10.86 5.51 15.91
CA PHE A 241 -9.47 5.32 16.30
C PHE A 241 -9.38 4.70 17.69
N LYS A 242 -8.50 3.72 17.83
CA LYS A 242 -8.04 3.24 19.14
C LYS A 242 -6.81 4.05 19.55
N LEU A 243 -6.81 4.59 20.76
CA LEU A 243 -5.58 5.11 21.36
C LEU A 243 -4.67 3.91 21.66
N GLU A 244 -3.56 3.80 20.92
CA GLU A 244 -2.56 2.74 21.12
C GLU A 244 -1.55 3.16 22.19
N ASP A 245 -0.86 4.30 22.01
CA ASP A 245 0.20 4.76 22.90
C ASP A 245 0.17 6.27 23.12
N ARG A 246 0.68 6.71 24.28
CA ARG A 246 1.05 8.10 24.55
C ARG A 246 2.57 8.22 24.48
N ILE A 247 3.07 9.02 23.55
CA ILE A 247 4.49 9.09 23.20
C ILE A 247 5.15 10.30 23.89
N GLN A 248 6.25 10.07 24.59
CA GLN A 248 7.09 11.11 25.18
C GLN A 248 8.13 11.62 24.17
N LYS A 249 8.78 10.71 23.44
CA LYS A 249 9.82 11.01 22.44
C LYS A 249 9.74 10.00 21.29
N GLY A 250 9.94 10.44 20.05
CA GLY A 250 9.99 9.54 18.91
C GLY A 250 10.83 10.04 17.73
N TYR A 251 11.42 9.10 17.00
CA TYR A 251 12.15 9.29 15.76
C TYR A 251 11.42 8.55 14.64
N PHE A 252 10.91 9.28 13.66
CA PHE A 252 10.16 8.73 12.52
C PHE A 252 10.93 8.99 11.23
N LEU A 253 11.94 8.16 10.94
CA LEU A 253 12.95 8.46 9.94
C LEU A 253 12.56 8.05 8.52
N ALA A 254 11.79 6.96 8.37
CA ALA A 254 11.34 6.46 7.07
C ALA A 254 10.11 5.54 7.21
N PRO A 255 9.42 5.18 6.10
CA PRO A 255 8.29 4.25 6.16
C PRO A 255 8.65 2.92 6.83
N LYS A 256 7.98 2.60 7.94
CA LYS A 256 8.22 1.42 8.78
C LYS A 256 9.61 1.38 9.44
N THR A 257 10.24 2.55 9.60
CA THR A 257 11.51 2.73 10.32
C THR A 257 11.35 3.86 11.33
N TYR A 258 11.04 3.51 12.56
CA TYR A 258 10.83 4.45 13.66
C TYR A 258 11.14 3.84 15.03
N LEU A 259 11.44 4.72 15.98
CA LEU A 259 11.56 4.44 17.42
C LEU A 259 10.65 5.41 18.15
N TYR A 260 9.92 4.95 19.16
CA TYR A 260 9.35 5.86 20.15
C TYR A 260 9.40 5.29 21.56
N ILE A 261 9.34 6.20 22.53
CA ILE A 261 9.32 5.94 23.96
C ILE A 261 7.98 6.45 24.47
N THR A 262 7.22 5.58 25.12
CA THR A 262 5.94 5.95 25.73
C THR A 262 6.15 6.73 27.02
N ILE A 263 5.10 7.34 27.55
CA ILE A 263 5.12 7.98 28.88
C ILE A 263 5.44 7.00 30.02
N ASP A 264 5.23 5.71 29.80
CA ASP A 264 5.51 4.62 30.74
C ASP A 264 6.90 3.97 30.47
N ASP A 265 7.81 4.72 29.83
CA ASP A 265 9.18 4.30 29.48
C ASP A 265 9.29 3.04 28.61
N THR A 266 8.19 2.64 27.95
CA THR A 266 8.21 1.50 27.02
C THR A 266 8.79 1.91 25.67
N LYS A 267 9.80 1.18 25.21
CA LYS A 267 10.47 1.44 23.92
C LYS A 267 9.88 0.58 22.81
N VAL A 268 9.40 1.22 21.75
CA VAL A 268 8.88 0.55 20.55
C VAL A 268 9.81 0.80 19.37
N ILE A 269 10.39 -0.27 18.82
CA ILE A 269 11.29 -0.22 17.67
C ILE A 269 10.65 -0.90 16.46
N LYS A 270 10.59 -0.16 15.35
CA LYS A 270 10.22 -0.68 14.04
C LYS A 270 11.35 -0.39 13.05
N TYR A 271 11.79 -1.41 12.34
CA TYR A 271 12.76 -1.28 11.26
C TYR A 271 12.35 -2.14 10.06
N LYS A 272 12.31 -1.54 8.88
CA LYS A 272 12.00 -2.24 7.63
C LYS A 272 13.27 -2.84 7.04
N GLY A 273 13.40 -4.16 7.13
CA GLY A 273 14.45 -4.91 6.47
C GLY A 273 15.00 -6.05 7.32
N PRO A 274 15.98 -6.79 6.78
CA PRO A 274 16.57 -7.97 7.42
C PRO A 274 17.35 -7.66 8.71
N ALA A 275 17.85 -6.43 8.88
CA ALA A 275 18.68 -6.04 10.02
C ALA A 275 17.90 -5.70 11.30
N LYS A 276 16.59 -5.97 11.38
CA LYS A 276 15.75 -5.57 12.52
C LYS A 276 16.32 -6.00 13.88
N SER A 277 16.95 -7.16 13.98
CA SER A 277 17.47 -7.73 15.24
C SER A 277 18.67 -6.99 15.82
N ILE A 278 19.36 -6.16 15.03
CA ILE A 278 20.59 -5.46 15.41
C ILE A 278 20.43 -3.94 15.43
N ILE A 279 19.19 -3.46 15.30
CA ILE A 279 18.87 -2.03 15.41
C ILE A 279 18.47 -1.72 16.85
N TYR A 280 19.24 -0.84 17.48
CA TYR A 280 19.03 -0.39 18.85
C TYR A 280 18.63 1.10 18.88
N PRO A 281 18.09 1.62 19.99
CA PRO A 281 17.65 3.01 20.10
C PRO A 281 18.69 4.05 19.64
N GLU A 282 19.96 3.82 19.98
CA GLU A 282 21.10 4.68 19.67
C GLU A 282 21.28 4.86 18.16
N TRP A 283 20.94 3.83 17.36
CA TRP A 283 21.01 3.91 15.90
C TRP A 283 20.08 5.01 15.36
N PHE A 284 18.89 5.17 15.93
CA PHE A 284 17.94 6.21 15.49
C PHE A 284 18.43 7.61 15.81
N GLU A 285 19.05 7.79 16.98
CA GLU A 285 19.60 9.09 17.39
C GLU A 285 20.78 9.48 16.50
N LEU A 286 21.70 8.55 16.25
CA LEU A 286 22.85 8.75 15.36
C LEU A 286 22.42 8.96 13.91
N GLN A 287 21.42 8.21 13.44
CA GLN A 287 20.89 8.36 12.08
C GLN A 287 20.13 9.68 11.90
N TYR A 288 19.46 10.18 12.95
CA TYR A 288 18.81 11.49 12.92
C TYR A 288 19.85 12.62 12.92
N ALA A 289 20.90 12.49 13.73
CA ALA A 289 22.00 13.46 13.81
C ALA A 289 22.79 13.55 12.49
N ASP A 290 22.99 12.41 11.82
CA ASP A 290 23.57 12.35 10.48
C ASP A 290 22.69 11.48 9.56
N PRO A 291 21.77 12.10 8.79
CA PRO A 291 20.91 11.39 7.84
C PRO A 291 21.68 10.68 6.71
N SER A 292 22.95 11.04 6.46
CA SER A 292 23.81 10.39 5.48
C SER A 292 24.59 9.20 6.04
N ARG A 293 24.56 9.01 7.37
CA ARG A 293 25.22 7.92 8.08
C ARG A 293 24.84 6.59 7.45
N THR A 294 25.85 5.82 7.07
CA THR A 294 25.67 4.42 6.68
C THR A 294 26.69 3.54 7.36
N GLU A 295 26.29 2.30 7.65
CA GLU A 295 27.11 1.33 8.37
C GLU A 295 26.99 -0.02 7.71
N GLN A 296 28.08 -0.78 7.62
CA GLN A 296 28.03 -2.16 7.14
C GLN A 296 27.91 -3.09 8.35
N VAL A 297 26.88 -3.92 8.33
CA VAL A 297 26.61 -4.90 9.39
C VAL A 297 26.41 -6.28 8.80
N LEU A 298 26.87 -7.29 9.52
CA LEU A 298 26.65 -8.67 9.15
C LEU A 298 25.34 -9.15 9.78
N VAL A 299 24.41 -9.62 8.94
CA VAL A 299 23.15 -10.22 9.41
C VAL A 299 23.14 -11.69 9.06
N SER A 300 22.85 -12.54 10.03
CA SER A 300 22.67 -13.97 9.84
C SER A 300 21.20 -14.35 9.72
N ALA A 301 20.88 -15.11 8.68
CA ALA A 301 19.62 -15.84 8.57
C ALA A 301 19.93 -17.33 8.80
N ASN A 302 19.54 -17.86 9.96
CA ASN A 302 19.93 -19.20 10.40
C ASN A 302 19.23 -20.34 9.64
N PHE A 303 18.05 -20.07 9.07
CA PHE A 303 17.20 -21.09 8.43
C PHE A 303 16.74 -20.61 7.06
N ARG A 304 17.68 -20.35 6.16
CA ARG A 304 17.33 -19.97 4.79
C ARG A 304 17.25 -21.22 3.93
N ILE A 305 16.08 -21.44 3.34
CA ILE A 305 15.86 -22.53 2.38
C ILE A 305 16.40 -22.10 1.03
N GLU A 306 17.33 -22.88 0.48
CA GLU A 306 17.72 -22.78 -0.93
C GLU A 306 16.74 -23.58 -1.77
N TRP A 307 15.73 -22.93 -2.34
CA TRP A 307 14.63 -23.62 -3.04
C TRP A 307 15.06 -24.52 -4.20
N ARG A 308 16.28 -24.36 -4.73
CA ARG A 308 16.83 -25.21 -5.80
C ARG A 308 17.31 -26.57 -5.30
N THR A 309 18.02 -26.59 -4.18
CA THR A 309 18.57 -27.83 -3.59
C THR A 309 17.72 -28.34 -2.43
N LEU A 310 16.79 -27.52 -1.95
CA LEU A 310 16.00 -27.70 -0.73
C LEU A 310 16.86 -27.76 0.56
N ASP A 311 18.12 -27.32 0.48
CA ASP A 311 19.01 -27.25 1.64
C ASP A 311 18.60 -26.12 2.59
N MET A 312 18.76 -26.38 3.89
CA MET A 312 18.68 -25.36 4.93
C MET A 312 20.08 -24.86 5.26
N ILE A 313 20.35 -23.60 4.94
CA ILE A 313 21.67 -22.99 5.17
C ILE A 313 21.59 -21.81 6.13
N LYS A 314 22.67 -21.64 6.91
CA LYS A 314 22.97 -20.36 7.57
C LYS A 314 23.53 -19.42 6.50
N LYS A 315 22.80 -18.36 6.18
CA LYS A 315 23.27 -17.33 5.25
C LYS A 315 23.67 -16.08 6.01
N GLU A 316 24.94 -15.72 5.89
CA GLU A 316 25.44 -14.43 6.34
C GLU A 316 25.38 -13.45 5.17
N THR A 317 24.87 -12.25 5.42
CA THR A 317 24.75 -11.21 4.41
C THR A 317 25.28 -9.91 4.98
N LEU A 318 26.22 -9.29 4.28
CA LEU A 318 26.68 -7.96 4.60
C LEU A 318 25.67 -6.95 4.08
N ILE A 319 25.13 -6.12 4.97
CA ILE A 319 24.04 -5.20 4.68
C ILE A 319 24.49 -3.79 5.02
N ARG A 320 24.22 -2.86 4.11
CA ARG A 320 24.41 -1.42 4.37
C ARG A 320 23.17 -0.88 5.09
N LEU A 321 23.32 -0.56 6.37
CA LEU A 321 22.34 0.20 7.15
C LEU A 321 22.41 1.66 6.75
N GLY A 322 21.24 2.30 6.75
CA GLY A 322 21.07 3.69 6.38
C GLY A 322 19.64 3.96 5.94
N ILE A 323 19.22 5.21 6.01
CA ILE A 323 17.96 5.66 5.39
C ILE A 323 18.21 6.14 3.96
N LYS A 324 17.22 5.93 3.08
CA LYS A 324 17.23 6.52 1.74
C LYS A 324 16.36 7.77 1.72
N LEU A 325 17.00 8.91 1.91
CA LEU A 325 16.35 10.21 1.75
C LEU A 325 15.98 10.46 0.29
N ASP A 326 15.12 11.44 0.07
CA ASP A 326 14.73 11.95 -1.25
C ASP A 326 14.04 10.94 -2.19
N THR A 327 13.59 9.81 -1.66
CA THR A 327 12.89 8.79 -2.47
C THR A 327 11.40 9.07 -2.62
N LYS A 328 10.78 9.69 -1.62
CA LYS A 328 9.33 9.97 -1.59
C LYS A 328 8.98 11.42 -1.30
N ARG A 329 9.87 12.12 -0.60
CA ARG A 329 9.75 13.52 -0.16
C ARG A 329 11.16 14.10 -0.08
N LYS A 330 11.31 15.39 -0.37
CA LYS A 330 12.58 16.11 -0.29
C LYS A 330 12.83 16.54 1.16
N PRO A 331 13.99 16.23 1.77
CA PRO A 331 14.32 16.72 3.11
C PRO A 331 14.55 18.24 3.11
N VAL A 332 14.19 18.90 4.21
CA VAL A 332 14.41 20.32 4.46
C VAL A 332 15.40 20.47 5.60
N PHE A 333 16.47 21.22 5.36
CA PHE A 333 17.53 21.46 6.33
C PHE A 333 17.57 22.93 6.76
N ARG A 334 17.84 23.18 8.04
CA ARG A 334 18.25 24.48 8.57
C ARG A 334 19.69 24.37 9.04
N GLY A 335 20.62 24.90 8.25
CA GLY A 335 22.05 24.56 8.41
C GLY A 335 22.27 23.08 8.13
N ASN A 336 22.92 22.37 9.05
CA ASN A 336 23.15 20.92 8.95
C ASN A 336 22.03 20.07 9.60
N LEU A 337 21.04 20.70 10.23
CA LEU A 337 19.97 19.98 10.94
C LEU A 337 18.79 19.69 10.01
N TRP A 338 18.39 18.43 9.94
CA TRP A 338 17.15 18.02 9.25
C TRP A 338 15.93 18.42 10.09
N VAL A 339 15.04 19.24 9.55
CA VAL A 339 13.91 19.81 10.31
C VAL A 339 12.53 19.44 9.76
N ASP A 340 12.41 19.13 8.47
CA ASP A 340 11.12 18.77 7.86
C ASP A 340 11.32 18.05 6.51
N THR A 341 10.23 17.74 5.81
CA THR A 341 10.22 17.26 4.43
C THR A 341 9.11 17.93 3.62
N ILE A 342 9.39 18.26 2.37
CA ILE A 342 8.40 18.78 1.40
C ILE A 342 8.08 17.72 0.34
N PRO A 343 6.86 17.74 -0.24
CA PRO A 343 6.53 16.81 -1.32
C PRO A 343 7.44 17.02 -2.53
N ILE A 344 7.63 15.96 -3.32
CA ILE A 344 8.26 16.07 -4.63
C ILE A 344 7.28 16.80 -5.56
N GLU A 345 7.79 17.73 -6.37
CA GLU A 345 7.02 18.37 -7.44
C GLU A 345 7.19 17.54 -8.72
N VAL A 346 6.08 17.24 -9.39
CA VAL A 346 6.03 16.48 -10.64
C VAL A 346 5.38 17.34 -11.71
N THR A 347 5.95 17.27 -12.92
CA THR A 347 5.32 17.77 -14.16
C THR A 347 5.41 16.64 -15.17
N ASP A 348 4.34 15.86 -15.31
CA ASP A 348 4.29 14.70 -16.20
C ASP A 348 3.01 14.68 -17.05
N LEU A 349 3.16 15.12 -18.29
CA LEU A 349 2.10 15.15 -19.30
C LEU A 349 2.33 14.14 -20.42
N SER A 350 3.26 13.19 -20.23
CA SER A 350 3.67 12.23 -21.25
C SER A 350 2.50 11.40 -21.79
N CYS A 351 1.50 11.11 -20.94
CA CYS A 351 0.29 10.38 -21.29
C CYS A 351 -0.64 11.13 -22.27
N LEU A 352 -0.60 12.47 -22.31
CA LEU A 352 -1.45 13.28 -23.20
C LEU A 352 -0.98 13.27 -24.65
N ASN A 353 0.28 12.93 -24.92
CA ASN A 353 0.85 12.90 -26.28
C ASN A 353 0.21 11.83 -27.18
N ASN A 354 -0.59 10.92 -26.64
CA ASN A 354 -1.28 9.86 -27.37
C ASN A 354 -2.77 10.17 -27.64
N ILE A 355 -3.29 11.34 -27.23
CA ILE A 355 -4.72 11.68 -27.36
C ILE A 355 -5.07 12.25 -28.76
N GLY A 356 -4.11 12.27 -29.70
CA GLY A 356 -4.28 12.84 -31.04
C GLY A 356 -3.70 12.02 -32.20
N LYS A 357 -3.56 10.69 -32.06
CA LYS A 357 -3.21 9.79 -33.16
C LYS A 357 -4.32 8.81 -33.48
#